data_AF-A0AA90UQT9-F1
#
_entry.id   AF-A0AA90UQT9-F1
#
_cell.length_a   1.000
_cell.length_b   1.000
_cell.length_c   1.000
_cell.angle_alpha   90.00
_cell.angle_beta   90.00
_cell.angle_gamma   90.00
#
_symmetry.space_group_name_H-M   'P 1'
#
loop_
_entity.id
_entity.type
_entity.pdbx_description
1 polymer ?
#
loop_
_entity_poly.entity_id
_entity_poly.type
_entity_poly.pdbx_seq_one_letter_code
_entity_poly.pdbx_strand_id
1 'polypeptide(L)'
;MNGETAQGSRSFQLSSETTPEGVKAISPQLAASLATAHGVTLRRSIDYTLLPDSLGYYRGTTDSIYQPNGHGCWQGYDGTYYEGYWKNGKREGFGFSIAPKKPLRIGEWKNDRYKGERLVYTSERIYGIDLSKYQHGKGRKKYAINWNRLRITHLGRLSKKTISGTVNFPIRFIYIKSTEGKSMLNPYYRKDYRDAKAHGYKVGTYHFFTTITPAAEQARHFLKHSIIRKGDFPPVLDVEPLPSQIKKMGGSGVLFARIRTWLRIVERATGVKPILYISQTFVNRYLPKAPDLKHNYQVWIARYGEYKPDIRLVYWQLCPDGRVAGIHGEVDINVFNGYDDAFQSFVKNKTVK
;
A
#
# COMPACT_ATOMS: atom_id res chain seq x y z
N MET A 1 -49.28 11.63 30.61
CA MET A 1 -48.60 10.32 30.67
C MET A 1 -47.79 10.18 29.40
N ASN A 2 -46.46 10.04 29.58
CA ASN A 2 -45.43 9.41 28.74
C ASN A 2 -45.71 9.29 27.22
N GLY A 3 -44.87 9.71 26.28
CA GLY A 3 -43.50 10.24 26.34
C GLY A 3 -42.97 10.42 24.91
N GLU A 4 -42.35 11.58 24.70
CA GLU A 4 -41.13 11.86 23.92
C GLU A 4 -40.68 10.98 22.74
N THR A 5 -40.39 11.70 21.63
CA THR A 5 -39.17 11.64 20.78
C THR A 5 -38.96 10.41 19.87
N ALA A 6 -38.33 10.46 18.70
CA ALA A 6 -37.75 11.48 17.82
C ALA A 6 -37.61 10.78 16.44
N GLN A 7 -37.99 11.42 15.33
CA GLN A 7 -37.12 12.15 14.41
C GLN A 7 -35.90 11.35 13.86
N GLY A 8 -35.88 11.20 12.53
CA GLY A 8 -34.72 10.77 11.74
C GLY A 8 -35.10 9.61 10.83
N SER A 9 -35.01 9.67 9.51
CA SER A 9 -33.95 10.29 8.72
C SER A 9 -34.40 10.36 7.26
N ARG A 10 -34.10 11.48 6.61
CA ARG A 10 -34.26 11.67 5.16
C ARG A 10 -33.25 10.77 4.45
N SER A 11 -33.76 9.81 3.68
CA SER A 11 -32.96 8.99 2.77
C SER A 11 -33.33 9.37 1.35
N PHE A 12 -32.31 9.76 0.60
CA PHE A 12 -32.37 10.19 -0.79
C PHE A 12 -33.13 9.20 -1.67
N GLN A 13 -34.17 9.70 -2.35
CA GLN A 13 -34.87 9.00 -3.42
C GLN A 13 -34.09 9.22 -4.71
N LEU A 14 -33.43 8.19 -5.21
CA LEU A 14 -32.96 8.15 -6.60
C LEU A 14 -34.13 7.66 -7.46
N SER A 15 -34.88 8.60 -8.02
CA SER A 15 -35.71 8.33 -9.18
C SER A 15 -34.83 8.33 -10.42
N SER A 16 -34.61 7.16 -11.02
CA SER A 16 -34.38 7.08 -12.46
C SER A 16 -35.17 5.91 -13.02
N GLU A 17 -35.99 6.23 -13.99
CA GLU A 17 -37.00 5.40 -14.62
C GLU A 17 -36.37 4.26 -15.45
N THR A 18 -37.07 3.12 -15.45
CA THR A 18 -37.05 2.03 -16.44
C THR A 18 -35.76 1.21 -16.65
N THR A 19 -35.70 0.05 -15.98
CA THR A 19 -35.00 -1.14 -16.48
C THR A 19 -35.89 -1.90 -17.48
N PRO A 20 -35.36 -2.38 -18.63
CA PRO A 20 -36.11 -3.18 -19.60
C PRO A 20 -36.62 -4.53 -19.03
N GLU A 21 -37.67 -5.07 -19.66
CA GLU A 21 -38.39 -6.29 -19.28
C GLU A 21 -37.47 -7.49 -18.97
N GLY A 22 -37.66 -8.10 -17.79
CA GLY A 22 -37.02 -9.39 -17.47
C GLY A 22 -36.67 -9.69 -16.01
N VAL A 23 -36.93 -8.81 -15.03
CA VAL A 23 -36.57 -9.06 -13.61
C VAL A 23 -37.77 -8.90 -12.68
N LYS A 24 -38.11 -9.94 -11.91
CA LYS A 24 -39.10 -9.88 -10.81
C LYS A 24 -38.39 -9.88 -9.44
N ALA A 25 -38.94 -9.13 -8.50
CA ALA A 25 -38.53 -9.07 -7.09
C ALA A 25 -38.84 -10.39 -6.33
N ILE A 26 -38.03 -10.67 -5.30
CA ILE A 26 -38.20 -11.82 -4.39
C ILE A 26 -39.47 -11.64 -3.55
N SER A 27 -40.32 -12.68 -3.48
CA SER A 27 -41.53 -12.66 -2.63
C SER A 27 -41.21 -13.02 -1.16
N PRO A 28 -42.03 -12.58 -0.18
CA PRO A 28 -41.82 -12.81 1.25
C PRO A 28 -41.83 -14.28 1.72
N GLN A 29 -42.07 -15.25 0.83
CA GLN A 29 -42.12 -16.67 1.16
C GLN A 29 -40.73 -17.30 1.43
N LEU A 30 -39.64 -16.59 1.12
CA LEU A 30 -38.27 -17.01 1.49
C LEU A 30 -37.96 -16.85 3.00
N ALA A 31 -38.88 -16.27 3.79
CA ALA A 31 -38.70 -16.05 5.23
C ALA A 31 -39.26 -17.16 6.14
N ALA A 32 -40.00 -18.14 5.61
CA ALA A 32 -40.76 -19.10 6.44
C ALA A 32 -40.27 -20.57 6.42
N SER A 33 -39.22 -20.93 5.68
CA SER A 33 -38.73 -22.33 5.64
C SER A 33 -37.58 -22.63 6.60
N LEU A 34 -37.26 -21.72 7.52
CA LEU A 34 -36.23 -21.88 8.56
C LEU A 34 -36.73 -22.52 9.87
N ALA A 35 -37.94 -23.08 9.91
CA ALA A 35 -38.48 -23.67 11.13
C ALA A 35 -39.19 -25.00 10.86
N THR A 36 -38.44 -26.12 10.91
CA THR A 36 -38.72 -27.33 11.70
C THR A 36 -37.84 -28.49 11.22
N ALA A 37 -36.99 -28.98 12.09
CA ALA A 37 -36.24 -30.20 11.89
C ALA A 37 -37.08 -31.39 12.35
N HIS A 38 -37.59 -32.22 11.45
CA HIS A 38 -37.91 -33.63 11.71
C HIS A 38 -37.83 -34.40 10.38
N GLY A 39 -37.35 -35.64 10.46
CA GLY A 39 -36.75 -36.40 9.35
C GLY A 39 -37.51 -36.37 8.02
N VAL A 40 -36.84 -35.88 6.98
CA VAL A 40 -37.22 -36.07 5.58
C VAL A 40 -35.95 -36.33 4.80
N THR A 41 -35.95 -37.40 4.00
CA THR A 41 -34.91 -37.70 3.02
C THR A 41 -34.68 -36.45 2.17
N LEU A 42 -33.49 -35.86 2.28
CA LEU A 42 -33.09 -34.68 1.53
C LEU A 42 -32.98 -35.05 0.05
N ARG A 43 -34.11 -35.09 -0.67
CA ARG A 43 -34.10 -34.89 -2.12
C ARG A 43 -33.69 -33.44 -2.33
N ARG A 44 -32.37 -33.19 -2.30
CA ARG A 44 -31.80 -31.95 -2.84
C ARG A 44 -32.29 -31.87 -4.27
N SER A 45 -33.11 -30.87 -4.59
CA SER A 45 -33.24 -30.42 -5.97
C SER A 45 -31.83 -30.16 -6.46
N ILE A 46 -31.36 -30.96 -7.43
CA ILE A 46 -30.09 -30.72 -8.09
C ILE A 46 -30.31 -29.45 -8.90
N ASP A 47 -29.84 -28.33 -8.38
CA ASP A 47 -29.67 -27.13 -9.18
C ASP A 47 -28.53 -27.45 -10.15
N TYR A 48 -28.85 -27.78 -11.39
CA TYR A 48 -27.86 -28.10 -12.44
C TYR A 48 -26.93 -26.92 -12.75
N THR A 49 -27.20 -25.72 -12.21
CA THR A 49 -26.27 -24.59 -12.28
C THR A 49 -25.20 -24.63 -11.18
N LEU A 50 -25.36 -25.48 -10.17
CA LEU A 50 -24.40 -25.74 -9.10
C LEU A 50 -23.70 -27.08 -9.34
N LEU A 51 -22.40 -27.04 -9.56
CA LEU A 51 -21.54 -28.21 -9.65
C LEU A 51 -20.99 -28.51 -8.25
N PRO A 52 -21.52 -29.53 -7.53
CA PRO A 52 -21.00 -29.92 -6.24
C PRO A 52 -19.63 -30.59 -6.38
N ASP A 53 -18.73 -30.29 -5.45
CA ASP A 53 -17.51 -31.06 -5.21
C ASP A 53 -17.45 -31.53 -3.75
N SER A 54 -16.36 -32.20 -3.35
CA SER A 54 -16.20 -32.69 -1.98
C SER A 54 -16.03 -31.61 -0.92
N LEU A 55 -15.81 -30.35 -1.33
CA LEU A 55 -15.46 -29.21 -0.48
C LEU A 55 -16.48 -28.05 -0.57
N GLY A 56 -17.38 -28.04 -1.54
CA GLY A 56 -18.35 -26.97 -1.76
C GLY A 56 -19.15 -27.11 -3.04
N TYR A 57 -19.57 -25.96 -3.57
CA TYR A 57 -20.31 -25.84 -4.83
C TYR A 57 -19.70 -24.77 -5.72
N TYR A 58 -19.57 -25.09 -7.01
CA TYR A 58 -19.17 -24.16 -8.05
C TYR A 58 -20.37 -23.72 -8.89
N ARG A 59 -20.40 -22.46 -9.32
CA ARG A 59 -21.34 -21.92 -10.31
C ARG A 59 -20.56 -21.08 -11.31
N GLY A 60 -20.64 -21.40 -12.60
CA GLY A 60 -19.97 -20.62 -13.63
C GLY A 60 -19.65 -21.42 -14.89
N THR A 61 -18.75 -20.88 -15.69
CA THR A 61 -18.32 -21.50 -16.95
C THR A 61 -17.47 -22.74 -16.70
N THR A 62 -17.72 -23.80 -17.47
CA THR A 62 -16.90 -25.01 -17.48
C THR A 62 -16.39 -25.33 -18.86
N ASP A 63 -15.34 -26.15 -18.91
CA ASP A 63 -14.90 -26.79 -20.15
C ASP A 63 -15.75 -28.04 -20.51
N SER A 64 -15.35 -28.72 -21.57
CA SER A 64 -16.04 -29.90 -22.12
C SER A 64 -16.06 -31.11 -21.19
N ILE A 65 -15.28 -31.10 -20.09
CA ILE A 65 -15.25 -32.16 -19.08
C ILE A 65 -15.83 -31.67 -17.74
N TYR A 66 -16.63 -30.59 -17.77
CA TYR A 66 -17.30 -30.00 -16.62
C TYR A 66 -16.35 -29.50 -15.51
N GLN A 67 -15.08 -29.21 -15.84
CA GLN A 67 -14.19 -28.56 -14.90
C GLN A 67 -14.36 -27.03 -14.95
N PRO A 68 -14.30 -26.33 -13.80
CA PRO A 68 -14.29 -24.87 -13.76
C PRO A 68 -13.25 -24.26 -14.70
N ASN A 69 -13.72 -23.48 -15.69
CA ASN A 69 -12.89 -22.89 -16.73
C ASN A 69 -13.58 -21.64 -17.30
N GLY A 70 -13.01 -20.45 -17.11
CA GLY A 70 -13.67 -19.17 -17.38
C GLY A 70 -14.04 -18.45 -16.07
N HIS A 71 -15.18 -17.76 -16.02
CA HIS A 71 -15.59 -17.01 -14.82
C HIS A 71 -16.62 -17.78 -14.00
N GLY A 72 -16.50 -17.72 -12.67
CA GLY A 72 -17.47 -18.33 -11.77
C GLY A 72 -17.19 -18.06 -10.30
N CYS A 73 -18.13 -18.49 -9.47
CA CYS A 73 -18.03 -18.45 -8.02
C CYS A 73 -17.97 -19.86 -7.42
N TRP A 74 -17.27 -19.99 -6.30
CA TRP A 74 -17.19 -21.21 -5.52
C TRP A 74 -17.45 -20.89 -4.06
N GLN A 75 -18.32 -21.68 -3.45
CA GLN A 75 -18.68 -21.59 -2.04
C GLN A 75 -18.35 -22.90 -1.34
N GLY A 76 -17.38 -22.84 -0.42
CA GLY A 76 -16.98 -23.96 0.41
C GLY A 76 -17.93 -24.20 1.57
N TYR A 77 -18.06 -25.46 1.99
CA TYR A 77 -18.80 -25.84 3.20
C TYR A 77 -18.22 -25.21 4.48
N ASP A 78 -16.94 -24.83 4.45
CA ASP A 78 -16.26 -24.13 5.53
C ASP A 78 -16.60 -22.63 5.62
N GLY A 79 -17.49 -22.13 4.75
CA GLY A 79 -17.84 -20.71 4.64
C GLY A 79 -16.85 -19.88 3.82
N THR A 80 -15.86 -20.50 3.18
CA THR A 80 -14.99 -19.83 2.21
C THR A 80 -15.78 -19.50 0.94
N TYR A 81 -15.60 -18.31 0.42
CA TYR A 81 -16.14 -17.85 -0.85
C TYR A 81 -15.00 -17.42 -1.78
N TYR A 82 -15.13 -17.72 -3.07
CA TYR A 82 -14.30 -17.16 -4.13
C TYR A 82 -15.17 -16.79 -5.32
N GLU A 83 -14.84 -15.68 -5.97
CA GLU A 83 -15.38 -15.31 -7.27
C GLU A 83 -14.25 -14.75 -8.14
N GLY A 84 -14.17 -15.22 -9.37
CA GLY A 84 -13.11 -14.82 -10.28
C GLY A 84 -12.93 -15.77 -11.44
N TYR A 85 -11.72 -15.75 -12.00
CA TYR A 85 -11.36 -16.57 -13.14
C TYR A 85 -10.83 -17.95 -12.71
N TRP A 86 -11.15 -18.96 -13.50
CA TRP A 86 -10.83 -20.36 -13.30
C TRP A 86 -10.12 -20.90 -14.53
N LYS A 87 -9.12 -21.75 -14.29
CA LYS A 87 -8.43 -22.48 -15.35
C LYS A 87 -8.12 -23.89 -14.88
N ASN A 88 -8.57 -24.89 -15.62
CA ASN A 88 -8.35 -26.30 -15.32
C ASN A 88 -8.75 -26.66 -13.87
N GLY A 89 -9.94 -26.20 -13.45
CA GLY A 89 -10.47 -26.44 -12.11
C GLY A 89 -9.84 -25.66 -10.97
N LYS A 90 -8.90 -24.73 -11.25
CA LYS A 90 -8.18 -23.95 -10.23
C LYS A 90 -8.45 -22.47 -10.36
N ARG A 91 -8.42 -21.76 -9.22
CA ARG A 91 -8.47 -20.29 -9.20
C ARG A 91 -7.23 -19.71 -9.88
N GLU A 92 -7.44 -18.83 -10.85
CA GLU A 92 -6.42 -18.27 -11.72
C GLU A 92 -6.78 -16.82 -12.08
N GLY A 93 -5.79 -15.97 -12.37
CA GLY A 93 -6.08 -14.58 -12.77
C GLY A 93 -6.72 -13.75 -11.65
N PHE A 94 -7.47 -12.70 -12.01
CA PHE A 94 -8.07 -11.80 -11.02
C PHE A 94 -9.31 -12.45 -10.37
N GLY A 95 -9.43 -12.28 -9.05
CA GLY A 95 -10.61 -12.67 -8.29
C GLY A 95 -10.56 -12.17 -6.87
N PHE A 96 -11.66 -12.36 -6.15
CA PHE A 96 -11.72 -12.08 -4.72
C PHE A 96 -12.11 -13.31 -3.92
N SER A 97 -11.71 -13.33 -2.66
CA SER A 97 -12.05 -14.39 -1.72
C SER A 97 -12.26 -13.87 -0.32
N ILE A 98 -13.28 -14.42 0.33
CA ILE A 98 -13.59 -14.22 1.74
C ILE A 98 -13.51 -15.58 2.41
N ALA A 99 -12.93 -15.66 3.59
CA ALA A 99 -12.88 -16.89 4.36
C ALA A 99 -12.92 -16.57 5.86
N PRO A 100 -13.49 -17.45 6.69
CA PRO A 100 -13.53 -17.23 8.13
C PRO A 100 -12.14 -16.98 8.71
N LYS A 101 -12.02 -15.94 9.55
CA LYS A 101 -10.77 -15.54 10.24
C LYS A 101 -9.62 -15.19 9.30
N LYS A 102 -9.87 -14.95 8.00
CA LYS A 102 -8.87 -14.49 7.03
C LYS A 102 -9.21 -13.08 6.54
N PRO A 103 -8.20 -12.25 6.22
CA PRO A 103 -8.47 -10.96 5.57
C PRO A 103 -9.08 -11.17 4.19
N LEU A 104 -9.88 -10.18 3.76
CA LEU A 104 -10.37 -10.09 2.38
C LEU A 104 -9.20 -10.14 1.40
N ARG A 105 -9.30 -11.00 0.39
CA ARG A 105 -8.32 -11.13 -0.68
C ARG A 105 -8.94 -10.61 -1.96
N ILE A 106 -8.31 -9.62 -2.59
CA ILE A 106 -8.69 -9.10 -3.90
C ILE A 106 -7.41 -8.97 -4.70
N GLY A 107 -7.33 -9.67 -5.82
CA GLY A 107 -6.14 -9.62 -6.67
C GLY A 107 -5.94 -10.91 -7.44
N GLU A 108 -4.69 -11.21 -7.73
CA GLU A 108 -4.37 -12.31 -8.64
C GLU A 108 -4.19 -13.64 -7.91
N TRP A 109 -4.62 -14.69 -8.58
CA TRP A 109 -4.49 -16.09 -8.20
C TRP A 109 -3.69 -16.82 -9.27
N LYS A 110 -2.89 -17.79 -8.85
CA LYS A 110 -2.16 -18.67 -9.76
C LYS A 110 -2.16 -20.07 -9.19
N ASN A 111 -2.81 -21.01 -9.86
CA ASN A 111 -2.97 -22.39 -9.37
C ASN A 111 -3.43 -22.43 -7.90
N ASP A 112 -4.56 -21.80 -7.57
CA ASP A 112 -5.13 -21.70 -6.20
C ASP A 112 -4.32 -20.93 -5.17
N ARG A 113 -3.15 -20.40 -5.54
CA ARG A 113 -2.34 -19.57 -4.65
C ARG A 113 -2.66 -18.11 -4.90
N TYR A 114 -3.23 -17.46 -3.89
CA TYR A 114 -3.36 -16.00 -3.88
C TYR A 114 -1.98 -15.35 -3.96
N LYS A 115 -1.80 -14.44 -4.91
CA LYS A 115 -0.54 -13.72 -5.18
C LYS A 115 -0.56 -12.30 -4.62
N GLY A 116 -1.73 -11.67 -4.55
CA GLY A 116 -1.89 -10.30 -4.07
C GLY A 116 -2.48 -9.36 -5.13
N GLU A 117 -2.71 -8.11 -4.73
CA GLU A 117 -3.06 -7.03 -5.65
C GLU A 117 -1.83 -6.68 -6.51
N ARG A 118 -1.93 -6.80 -7.84
CA ARG A 118 -0.89 -6.31 -8.76
C ARG A 118 -1.26 -4.92 -9.25
N LEU A 119 -0.31 -3.98 -9.17
CA LEU A 119 -0.57 -2.62 -9.63
C LEU A 119 -0.43 -2.50 -11.16
N VAL A 120 -1.41 -1.83 -11.76
CA VAL A 120 -1.26 -1.23 -13.08
C VAL A 120 -0.79 0.21 -12.90
N TYR A 121 0.31 0.55 -13.57
CA TYR A 121 0.94 1.87 -13.54
C TYR A 121 0.36 2.73 -14.67
N THR A 122 -0.29 3.81 -14.30
CA THR A 122 -0.99 4.75 -15.19
C THR A 122 -0.68 6.18 -14.75
N SER A 123 -0.97 7.18 -15.59
CA SER A 123 -0.81 8.59 -15.23
C SER A 123 -1.69 9.07 -14.07
N GLU A 124 -2.73 8.32 -13.72
CA GLU A 124 -3.67 8.63 -12.63
C GLU A 124 -3.14 8.25 -11.25
N ARG A 125 -2.10 7.40 -11.20
CA ARG A 125 -1.42 7.07 -9.95
C ARG A 125 -0.67 8.28 -9.42
N ILE A 126 -0.53 8.34 -8.11
CA ILE A 126 0.17 9.42 -7.43
C ILE A 126 1.64 9.02 -7.25
N TYR A 127 2.50 9.57 -8.10
CA TYR A 127 3.93 9.31 -8.05
C TYR A 127 4.71 10.35 -7.25
N GLY A 128 5.83 9.92 -6.71
CA GLY A 128 6.84 10.79 -6.13
C GLY A 128 8.23 10.22 -6.32
N ILE A 129 9.23 10.98 -5.89
CA ILE A 129 10.62 10.58 -5.93
C ILE A 129 11.27 10.87 -4.58
N ASP A 130 12.41 10.26 -4.32
CA ASP A 130 13.26 10.65 -3.22
C ASP A 130 14.67 11.00 -3.65
N LEU A 131 15.23 12.01 -2.97
CA LEU A 131 16.44 12.70 -3.37
C LEU A 131 17.48 12.67 -2.25
N SER A 132 18.73 12.56 -2.65
CA SER A 132 19.90 12.72 -1.80
C SER A 132 21.05 13.35 -2.60
N LYS A 133 22.24 13.41 -2.00
CA LYS A 133 23.46 13.84 -2.71
C LYS A 133 23.76 13.03 -3.99
N TYR A 134 23.23 11.80 -4.11
CA TYR A 134 23.52 10.93 -5.25
C TYR A 134 22.85 11.40 -6.54
N GLN A 135 21.73 12.12 -6.47
CA GLN A 135 21.07 12.71 -7.65
C GLN A 135 21.80 13.94 -8.22
N HIS A 136 22.87 14.40 -7.55
CA HIS A 136 23.71 15.49 -8.01
C HIS A 136 25.07 15.03 -8.52
N GLY A 137 25.52 13.81 -8.22
CA GLY A 137 26.88 13.35 -8.51
C GLY A 137 26.92 12.22 -9.53
N LYS A 138 27.69 12.36 -10.60
CA LYS A 138 28.07 11.24 -11.48
C LYS A 138 29.58 11.26 -11.71
N GLY A 139 30.28 10.34 -11.04
CA GLY A 139 31.74 10.35 -10.98
C GLY A 139 32.23 11.66 -10.35
N ARG A 140 33.12 12.38 -11.04
CA ARG A 140 33.65 13.68 -10.58
C ARG A 140 32.75 14.88 -10.92
N LYS A 141 31.73 14.70 -11.76
CA LYS A 141 30.86 15.78 -12.22
C LYS A 141 29.67 15.98 -11.28
N LYS A 142 29.32 17.25 -11.05
CA LYS A 142 28.14 17.66 -10.29
C LYS A 142 27.09 18.24 -11.25
N TYR A 143 25.82 17.91 -11.01
CA TYR A 143 24.69 18.36 -11.82
C TYR A 143 23.65 19.03 -10.93
N ALA A 144 23.09 20.12 -11.42
CA ALA A 144 21.90 20.71 -10.83
C ALA A 144 20.66 19.94 -11.29
N ILE A 145 19.63 19.90 -10.43
CA ILE A 145 18.30 19.43 -10.81
C ILE A 145 17.60 20.54 -11.59
N ASN A 146 17.07 20.21 -12.77
CA ASN A 146 16.20 21.09 -13.53
C ASN A 146 14.74 20.85 -13.12
N TRP A 147 14.29 21.60 -12.13
CA TRP A 147 12.98 21.47 -11.49
C TRP A 147 11.80 21.65 -12.47
N ASN A 148 11.92 22.55 -13.45
CA ASN A 148 10.88 22.81 -14.45
C ASN A 148 10.63 21.63 -15.41
N ARG A 149 11.54 20.65 -15.44
CA ARG A 149 11.45 19.50 -16.36
C ARG A 149 11.08 18.19 -15.66
N LEU A 150 10.85 18.21 -14.35
CA LEU A 150 10.65 17.00 -13.55
C LEU A 150 9.41 16.22 -13.98
N ARG A 151 9.66 15.11 -14.69
CA ARG A 151 8.68 14.10 -15.07
C ARG A 151 9.33 12.72 -15.07
N ILE A 152 8.62 11.72 -14.59
CA ILE A 152 9.10 10.34 -14.61
C ILE A 152 8.97 9.81 -16.03
N THR A 153 10.08 9.36 -16.60
CA THR A 153 10.17 8.87 -17.99
C THR A 153 10.48 7.38 -18.07
N HIS A 154 10.89 6.74 -16.96
CA HIS A 154 11.13 5.31 -16.91
C HIS A 154 10.98 4.77 -15.47
N LEU A 155 10.30 3.64 -15.30
CA LEU A 155 10.03 3.00 -14.00
C LEU A 155 11.04 1.89 -13.62
N GLY A 156 12.30 2.07 -14.01
CA GLY A 156 13.36 1.09 -13.75
C GLY A 156 13.21 -0.25 -14.46
N ARG A 157 14.18 -1.14 -14.26
CA ARG A 157 14.31 -2.43 -14.96
C ARG A 157 14.35 -3.63 -14.02
N LEU A 158 14.52 -3.41 -12.70
CA LEU A 158 14.68 -4.49 -11.72
C LEU A 158 13.44 -5.39 -11.56
N SER A 159 12.26 -4.93 -11.98
CA SER A 159 11.02 -5.72 -11.90
C SER A 159 10.10 -5.44 -13.08
N LYS A 160 9.36 -6.47 -13.49
CA LYS A 160 8.29 -6.34 -14.48
C LYS A 160 7.21 -5.39 -13.94
N LYS A 161 6.77 -4.47 -14.79
CA LYS A 161 5.73 -3.48 -14.47
C LYS A 161 4.64 -3.55 -15.53
N THR A 162 3.40 -3.68 -15.09
CA THR A 162 2.24 -3.57 -15.99
C THR A 162 1.92 -2.10 -16.17
N ILE A 163 2.33 -1.54 -17.31
CA ILE A 163 2.18 -0.11 -17.63
C ILE A 163 1.06 0.03 -18.65
N SER A 164 0.13 0.96 -18.41
CA SER A 164 -0.85 1.37 -19.41
C SER A 164 -0.47 2.74 -19.98
N GLY A 165 -0.26 2.81 -21.29
CA GLY A 165 0.18 4.02 -21.99
C GLY A 165 1.69 4.29 -21.90
N THR A 166 2.09 5.51 -22.27
CA THR A 166 3.50 5.95 -22.26
C THR A 166 3.90 6.48 -20.88
N VAL A 167 5.08 6.08 -20.40
CA VAL A 167 5.62 6.61 -19.13
C VAL A 167 6.04 8.07 -19.31
N ASN A 168 5.19 8.95 -18.82
CA ASN A 168 5.44 10.39 -18.73
C ASN A 168 4.67 10.96 -17.54
N PHE A 169 5.01 10.53 -16.33
CA PHE A 169 4.16 10.74 -15.16
C PHE A 169 4.57 11.98 -14.36
N PRO A 170 3.59 12.77 -13.86
CA PRO A 170 3.87 13.92 -13.02
C PRO A 170 4.38 13.48 -11.64
N ILE A 171 5.29 14.25 -11.08
CA ILE A 171 5.75 14.09 -9.70
C ILE A 171 4.80 14.91 -8.80
N ARG A 172 4.19 14.27 -7.81
CA ARG A 172 3.24 14.88 -6.88
C ARG A 172 3.84 15.13 -5.50
N PHE A 173 4.84 14.35 -5.11
CA PHE A 173 5.57 14.52 -3.86
C PHE A 173 7.06 14.19 -3.99
N ILE A 174 7.87 14.78 -3.11
CA ILE A 174 9.32 14.59 -3.06
C ILE A 174 9.77 14.41 -1.61
N TYR A 175 10.48 13.32 -1.31
CA TYR A 175 11.19 13.14 -0.05
C TYR A 175 12.67 13.47 -0.22
N ILE A 176 13.28 14.16 0.74
CA ILE A 176 14.68 14.58 0.61
C ILE A 176 15.46 14.17 1.85
N LYS A 177 16.61 13.51 1.64
CA LYS A 177 17.53 13.16 2.73
C LYS A 177 18.02 14.42 3.39
N SER A 178 17.88 14.54 4.70
CA SER A 178 18.52 15.64 5.45
C SER A 178 19.77 15.17 6.17
N THR A 179 19.64 14.12 6.97
CA THR A 179 20.69 13.70 7.91
C THR A 179 20.86 12.19 7.95
N GLU A 180 22.00 11.75 8.46
CA GLU A 180 22.34 10.36 8.70
C GLU A 180 23.11 10.22 10.03
N GLY A 181 22.70 9.27 10.86
CA GLY A 181 23.34 9.08 12.16
C GLY A 181 23.30 10.36 13.01
N LYS A 182 24.39 10.67 13.72
CA LYS A 182 24.44 11.83 14.64
C LYS A 182 25.17 13.05 14.09
N SER A 183 25.69 12.98 12.86
CA SER A 183 26.63 13.99 12.34
C SER A 183 26.59 14.22 10.84
N MET A 184 26.11 13.26 10.04
CA MET A 184 26.20 13.36 8.59
C MET A 184 25.04 14.20 8.04
N LEU A 185 25.37 15.20 7.23
CA LEU A 185 24.41 16.07 6.56
C LEU A 185 24.41 15.79 5.06
N ASN A 186 23.24 15.87 4.42
CA ASN A 186 23.15 15.96 2.96
C ASN A 186 23.43 17.42 2.54
N PRO A 187 24.54 17.68 1.81
CA PRO A 187 24.93 19.04 1.42
C PRO A 187 23.93 19.74 0.50
N TYR A 188 23.09 18.99 -0.22
CA TYR A 188 22.09 19.55 -1.15
C TYR A 188 20.72 19.80 -0.50
N TYR A 189 20.47 19.22 0.69
CA TYR A 189 19.16 19.19 1.32
C TYR A 189 18.44 20.54 1.38
N ARG A 190 19.11 21.59 1.88
CA ARG A 190 18.48 22.92 2.05
C ARG A 190 18.13 23.57 0.70
N LYS A 191 18.92 23.32 -0.34
CA LYS A 191 18.64 23.84 -1.68
C LYS A 191 17.47 23.07 -2.28
N ASP A 192 17.55 21.74 -2.28
CA ASP A 192 16.51 20.90 -2.89
C ASP A 192 15.16 21.06 -2.20
N TYR A 193 15.14 21.18 -0.87
CA TYR A 193 13.91 21.46 -0.13
C TYR A 193 13.27 22.77 -0.57
N ARG A 194 14.05 23.86 -0.66
CA ARG A 194 13.52 25.17 -1.05
C ARG A 194 13.02 25.17 -2.48
N ASP A 195 13.81 24.61 -3.39
CA ASP A 195 13.46 24.57 -4.81
C ASP A 195 12.21 23.68 -5.02
N ALA A 196 12.13 22.51 -4.37
CA ALA A 196 10.96 21.64 -4.46
C ALA A 196 9.68 22.35 -3.99
N LYS A 197 9.74 23.06 -2.84
CA LYS A 197 8.60 23.85 -2.34
C LYS A 197 8.23 25.00 -3.28
N ALA A 198 9.23 25.70 -3.84
CA ALA A 198 9.00 26.82 -4.76
C ALA A 198 8.30 26.37 -6.07
N HIS A 199 8.51 25.12 -6.50
CA HIS A 199 7.83 24.52 -7.65
C HIS A 199 6.51 23.82 -7.27
N GLY A 200 6.00 24.03 -6.05
CA GLY A 200 4.68 23.56 -5.62
C GLY A 200 4.60 22.08 -5.21
N TYR A 201 5.73 21.37 -5.15
CA TYR A 201 5.73 19.97 -4.72
C TYR A 201 5.36 19.83 -3.24
N LYS A 202 4.69 18.72 -2.90
CA LYS A 202 4.56 18.29 -1.51
C LYS A 202 5.88 17.68 -1.07
N VAL A 203 6.46 18.19 0.02
CA VAL A 203 7.82 17.83 0.44
C VAL A 203 7.80 17.17 1.81
N GLY A 204 8.54 16.08 1.93
CA GLY A 204 8.89 15.47 3.21
C GLY A 204 10.40 15.36 3.36
N THR A 205 10.85 15.14 4.60
CA THR A 205 12.27 15.02 4.93
C THR A 205 12.54 13.67 5.59
N TYR A 206 13.65 13.02 5.24
CA TYR A 206 14.02 11.74 5.84
C TYR A 206 15.39 11.73 6.52
N HIS A 207 15.53 10.84 7.50
CA HIS A 207 16.73 10.54 8.26
C HIS A 207 17.19 9.10 7.99
N PHE A 208 18.45 8.92 7.59
CA PHE A 208 19.03 7.59 7.45
C PHE A 208 19.56 7.08 8.80
N PHE A 209 18.93 6.03 9.32
CA PHE A 209 19.25 5.45 10.62
C PHE A 209 20.58 4.69 10.60
N THR A 210 21.35 4.86 11.67
CA THR A 210 22.58 4.09 11.89
C THR A 210 22.50 3.24 13.16
N THR A 211 23.08 2.04 13.14
CA THR A 211 23.09 1.13 14.30
C THR A 211 24.17 1.45 15.33
N ILE A 212 25.09 2.36 14.99
CA ILE A 212 26.30 2.65 15.78
C ILE A 212 26.16 3.87 16.69
N THR A 213 25.14 4.71 16.51
CA THR A 213 24.93 5.91 17.36
C THR A 213 23.61 5.83 18.14
N PRO A 214 23.50 6.46 19.33
CA PRO A 214 22.25 6.47 20.10
C PRO A 214 21.10 7.13 19.34
N ALA A 215 19.92 6.49 19.34
CA ALA A 215 18.76 6.97 18.59
C ALA A 215 18.28 8.37 19.02
N ALA A 216 18.44 8.73 20.29
CA ALA A 216 18.08 10.06 20.77
C ALA A 216 19.02 11.15 20.22
N GLU A 217 20.32 10.86 20.04
CA GLU A 217 21.25 11.78 19.38
C GLU A 217 20.92 11.92 17.90
N GLN A 218 20.60 10.81 17.23
CA GLN A 218 20.14 10.83 15.83
C GLN A 218 18.87 11.67 15.65
N ALA A 219 17.88 11.52 16.54
CA ALA A 219 16.65 12.30 16.50
C ALA A 219 16.89 13.79 16.74
N ARG A 220 17.72 14.15 17.73
CA ARG A 220 18.11 15.56 17.98
C ARG A 220 18.87 16.15 16.80
N HIS A 221 19.78 15.38 16.20
CA HIS A 221 20.52 15.80 15.02
C HIS A 221 19.58 16.05 13.83
N PHE A 222 18.65 15.13 13.57
CA PHE A 222 17.62 15.31 12.55
C PHE A 222 16.80 16.58 12.78
N LEU A 223 16.25 16.78 13.98
CA LEU A 223 15.42 17.94 14.31
C LEU A 223 16.19 19.26 14.24
N LYS A 224 17.49 19.26 14.58
CA LYS A 224 18.35 20.45 14.54
C LYS A 224 18.67 20.91 13.11
N HIS A 225 18.87 19.97 12.19
CA HIS A 225 19.41 20.27 10.85
C HIS A 225 18.39 20.15 9.71
N SER A 226 17.21 19.60 9.98
CA SER A 226 16.12 19.50 9.02
C SER A 226 15.24 20.75 9.02
N ILE A 227 14.71 21.11 7.86
CA ILE A 227 13.61 22.07 7.74
C ILE A 227 12.32 21.26 7.93
N ILE A 228 11.64 21.53 9.04
CA ILE A 228 10.38 20.87 9.39
C ILE A 228 9.37 21.98 9.66
N ARG A 229 8.47 22.23 8.71
CA ARG A 229 7.49 23.31 8.78
C ARG A 229 6.07 22.75 8.76
N LYS A 230 5.14 23.49 9.38
CA LYS A 230 3.71 23.19 9.29
C LYS A 230 3.29 22.97 7.84
N GLY A 231 2.56 21.88 7.59
CA GLY A 231 2.12 21.49 6.26
C GLY A 231 3.13 20.67 5.44
N ASP A 232 4.34 20.43 5.94
CA ASP A 232 5.24 19.44 5.35
C ASP A 232 4.73 18.02 5.60
N PHE A 233 5.08 17.11 4.70
CA PHE A 233 4.78 15.69 4.87
C PHE A 233 5.50 15.11 6.09
N PRO A 234 4.99 14.00 6.66
CA PRO A 234 5.53 13.46 7.89
C PRO A 234 7.01 13.08 7.71
N PRO A 235 7.87 13.34 8.71
CA PRO A 235 9.25 12.89 8.71
C PRO A 235 9.35 11.39 8.47
N VAL A 236 10.38 10.94 7.77
CA VAL A 236 10.64 9.51 7.55
C VAL A 236 11.89 9.08 8.31
N LEU A 237 11.78 7.94 9.02
CA LEU A 237 12.93 7.19 9.49
C LEU A 237 13.25 6.08 8.49
N ASP A 238 14.39 6.18 7.85
CA ASP A 238 14.91 5.19 6.91
C ASP A 238 15.77 4.17 7.67
N VAL A 239 15.33 2.90 7.68
CA VAL A 239 15.92 1.80 8.45
C VAL A 239 16.33 0.66 7.52
N GLU A 240 17.60 0.66 7.12
CA GLU A 240 18.17 -0.36 6.24
C GLU A 240 19.43 -1.06 6.79
N PRO A 241 19.46 -1.51 8.07
CA PRO A 241 20.64 -2.18 8.59
C PRO A 241 20.80 -3.59 8.00
N LEU A 242 22.06 -3.95 7.70
CA LEU A 242 22.43 -5.31 7.36
C LEU A 242 22.25 -6.25 8.56
N PRO A 243 21.98 -7.55 8.35
CA PRO A 243 21.86 -8.52 9.44
C PRO A 243 23.07 -8.54 10.40
N SER A 244 24.28 -8.35 9.86
CA SER A 244 25.52 -8.24 10.65
C SER A 244 25.53 -7.00 11.57
N GLN A 245 25.02 -5.86 11.10
CA GLN A 245 24.89 -4.63 11.89
C GLN A 245 23.84 -4.80 13.00
N ILE A 246 22.73 -5.49 12.71
CA ILE A 246 21.70 -5.81 13.72
C ILE A 246 22.29 -6.74 14.79
N LYS A 247 23.06 -7.77 14.40
CA LYS A 247 23.74 -8.64 15.36
C LYS A 247 24.72 -7.84 16.23
N LYS A 248 25.57 -7.01 15.61
CA LYS A 248 26.59 -6.20 16.30
C LYS A 248 26.01 -5.22 17.32
N MET A 249 24.83 -4.65 17.06
CA MET A 249 24.20 -3.71 17.99
C MET A 249 23.43 -4.38 19.15
N GLY A 250 23.44 -5.71 19.24
CA GLY A 250 22.71 -6.46 20.30
C GLY A 250 21.38 -7.07 19.84
N GLY A 251 21.16 -7.21 18.53
CA GLY A 251 20.00 -7.91 17.96
C GLY A 251 18.78 -7.02 17.70
N SER A 252 17.71 -7.64 17.21
CA SER A 252 16.50 -6.93 16.79
C SER A 252 15.76 -6.24 17.95
N GLY A 253 15.88 -6.74 19.18
CA GLY A 253 15.29 -6.09 20.36
C GLY A 253 15.86 -4.69 20.58
N VAL A 254 17.19 -4.55 20.57
CA VAL A 254 17.88 -3.26 20.70
C VAL A 254 17.55 -2.35 19.52
N LEU A 255 17.52 -2.90 18.30
CA LEU A 255 17.11 -2.17 17.10
C LEU A 255 15.73 -1.53 17.27
N PHE A 256 14.71 -2.32 17.64
CA PHE A 256 13.35 -1.81 17.77
C PHE A 256 13.18 -0.85 18.96
N ALA A 257 13.91 -1.05 20.05
CA ALA A 257 13.95 -0.07 21.14
C ALA A 257 14.48 1.29 20.64
N ARG A 258 15.56 1.28 19.85
CA ARG A 258 16.15 2.49 19.25
C ARG A 258 15.22 3.15 18.23
N ILE A 259 14.59 2.38 17.35
CA ILE A 259 13.59 2.88 16.38
C ILE A 259 12.45 3.58 17.14
N ARG A 260 11.87 2.94 18.17
CA ARG A 260 10.80 3.54 18.98
C ARG A 260 11.23 4.83 19.68
N THR A 261 12.48 4.91 20.14
CA THR A 261 13.00 6.13 20.75
C THR A 261 13.07 7.27 19.74
N TRP A 262 13.61 7.01 18.55
CA TRP A 262 13.67 8.03 17.49
C TRP A 262 12.26 8.50 17.09
N LEU A 263 11.35 7.56 16.80
CA LEU A 263 9.98 7.85 16.37
C LEU A 263 9.23 8.71 17.39
N ARG A 264 9.31 8.38 18.68
CA ARG A 264 8.65 9.15 19.75
C ARG A 264 9.20 10.57 19.90
N ILE A 265 10.51 10.75 19.80
CA ILE A 265 11.14 12.08 19.92
C ILE A 265 10.68 12.97 18.75
N VAL A 266 10.69 12.44 17.54
CA VAL A 266 10.31 13.21 16.35
C VAL A 266 8.80 13.45 16.31
N GLU A 267 7.96 12.48 16.68
CA GLU A 267 6.51 12.69 16.80
C GLU A 267 6.19 13.82 17.79
N ARG A 268 6.80 13.80 18.98
CA ARG A 268 6.60 14.85 19.99
C ARG A 268 7.00 16.23 19.47
N ALA A 269 8.09 16.32 18.72
CA ALA A 269 8.61 17.60 18.22
C ALA A 269 7.84 18.15 17.01
N THR A 270 7.14 17.29 16.26
CA THR A 270 6.53 17.67 14.97
C THR A 270 4.99 17.59 14.96
N GLY A 271 4.41 17.01 16.01
CA GLY A 271 2.96 16.82 16.14
C GLY A 271 2.37 15.80 15.15
N VAL A 272 3.21 15.06 14.41
CA VAL A 272 2.80 14.07 13.43
C VAL A 272 3.62 12.79 13.56
N LYS A 273 2.95 11.64 13.44
CA LYS A 273 3.61 10.33 13.43
C LYS A 273 4.57 10.24 12.24
N PRO A 274 5.86 9.96 12.46
CA PRO A 274 6.78 9.68 11.36
C PRO A 274 6.38 8.44 10.57
N ILE A 275 6.85 8.36 9.32
CA ILE A 275 6.73 7.18 8.47
C ILE A 275 8.00 6.33 8.64
N LEU A 276 7.83 5.00 8.63
CA LEU A 276 8.96 4.07 8.68
C LEU A 276 9.28 3.57 7.27
N TYR A 277 10.46 3.90 6.76
CA TYR A 277 10.98 3.34 5.52
C TYR A 277 11.80 2.08 5.80
N ILE A 278 11.43 0.96 5.17
CA ILE A 278 12.05 -0.36 5.36
C ILE A 278 11.94 -1.23 4.10
N SER A 279 12.91 -2.11 3.89
CA SER A 279 12.89 -3.05 2.76
C SER A 279 11.92 -4.22 2.97
N GLN A 280 11.49 -4.85 1.87
CA GLN A 280 10.69 -6.08 1.90
C GLN A 280 11.35 -7.20 2.74
N THR A 281 12.67 -7.33 2.66
CA THR A 281 13.42 -8.31 3.46
C THR A 281 13.31 -7.99 4.95
N PHE A 282 13.38 -6.71 5.31
CA PHE A 282 13.21 -6.27 6.70
C PHE A 282 11.79 -6.56 7.21
N VAL A 283 10.78 -6.27 6.39
CA VAL A 283 9.37 -6.59 6.69
C VAL A 283 9.19 -8.08 6.97
N ASN A 284 9.76 -8.97 6.17
CA ASN A 284 9.57 -10.40 6.36
C ASN A 284 10.35 -10.97 7.55
N ARG A 285 11.57 -10.47 7.77
CA ARG A 285 12.51 -11.08 8.74
C ARG A 285 12.40 -10.50 10.15
N TYR A 286 12.17 -9.20 10.27
CA TYR A 286 12.30 -8.50 11.54
C TYR A 286 10.99 -7.89 12.03
N LEU A 287 10.18 -7.30 11.15
CA LEU A 287 8.96 -6.60 11.56
C LEU A 287 7.94 -7.45 12.34
N PRO A 288 7.80 -8.78 12.14
CA PRO A 288 6.93 -9.61 12.99
C PRO A 288 7.31 -9.59 14.47
N LYS A 289 8.57 -9.23 14.79
CA LYS A 289 9.06 -9.08 16.17
C LYS A 289 8.72 -7.72 16.79
N ALA A 290 8.05 -6.83 16.06
CA ALA A 290 7.60 -5.52 16.50
C ALA A 290 6.16 -5.24 16.04
N PRO A 291 5.17 -6.00 16.55
CA PRO A 291 3.77 -5.88 16.13
C PRO A 291 3.23 -4.46 16.36
N ASP A 292 3.63 -3.78 17.43
CA ASP A 292 3.27 -2.40 17.69
C ASP A 292 3.71 -1.45 16.57
N LEU A 293 4.91 -1.63 16.01
CA LEU A 293 5.37 -0.81 14.89
C LEU A 293 4.60 -1.15 13.61
N LYS A 294 4.36 -2.44 13.35
CA LYS A 294 3.56 -2.92 12.21
C LYS A 294 2.15 -2.32 12.22
N HIS A 295 1.52 -2.22 13.39
CA HIS A 295 0.14 -1.76 13.53
C HIS A 295 0.03 -0.23 13.63
N ASN A 296 0.97 0.44 14.31
CA ASN A 296 0.80 1.86 14.67
C ASN A 296 1.43 2.87 13.72
N TYR A 297 2.35 2.45 12.84
CA TYR A 297 3.08 3.34 11.94
C TYR A 297 2.77 3.04 10.47
N GLN A 298 2.74 4.11 9.66
CA GLN A 298 2.69 3.97 8.22
C GLN A 298 4.05 3.55 7.69
N VAL A 299 4.04 2.66 6.69
CA VAL A 299 5.26 2.10 6.11
C VAL A 299 5.43 2.58 4.68
N TRP A 300 6.62 3.10 4.41
CA TRP A 300 7.14 3.27 3.06
C TRP A 300 8.04 2.08 2.75
N ILE A 301 7.63 1.20 1.84
CA ILE A 301 8.37 -0.04 1.58
C ILE A 301 9.25 0.07 0.34
N ALA A 302 10.50 -0.36 0.46
CA ALA A 302 11.36 -0.67 -0.69
C ALA A 302 11.13 -2.11 -1.14
N ARG A 303 10.48 -2.26 -2.31
CA ARG A 303 10.09 -3.58 -2.83
C ARG A 303 10.06 -3.60 -4.35
N TYR A 304 10.85 -4.46 -4.97
CA TYR A 304 10.94 -4.54 -6.43
C TYR A 304 10.24 -5.80 -6.96
N GLY A 305 8.95 -5.94 -6.68
CA GLY A 305 8.13 -7.05 -7.18
C GLY A 305 6.77 -6.58 -7.68
N GLU A 306 5.91 -7.49 -8.11
CA GLU A 306 4.65 -7.12 -8.80
C GLU A 306 3.48 -6.87 -7.84
N TYR A 307 3.45 -7.55 -6.70
CA TYR A 307 2.29 -7.55 -5.79
C TYR A 307 2.43 -6.62 -4.59
N LYS A 308 1.35 -5.96 -4.21
CA LYS A 308 1.28 -5.11 -3.02
C LYS A 308 1.53 -5.92 -1.74
N PRO A 309 2.36 -5.41 -0.80
CA PRO A 309 2.61 -6.08 0.47
C PRO A 309 1.46 -5.87 1.47
N ASP A 310 1.23 -6.88 2.31
CA ASP A 310 0.30 -6.81 3.43
C ASP A 310 0.93 -6.07 4.63
N ILE A 311 0.85 -4.75 4.58
CA ILE A 311 1.38 -3.83 5.60
C ILE A 311 0.56 -2.53 5.60
N ARG A 312 0.74 -1.69 6.64
CA ARG A 312 0.13 -0.35 6.72
C ARG A 312 0.81 0.63 5.76
N LEU A 313 0.71 0.32 4.47
CA LEU A 313 1.43 0.95 3.37
C LEU A 313 0.96 2.38 3.11
N VAL A 314 1.89 3.33 3.04
CA VAL A 314 1.64 4.70 2.55
C VAL A 314 2.33 4.95 1.22
N TYR A 315 3.57 4.50 1.07
CA TYR A 315 4.36 4.65 -0.14
C TYR A 315 5.03 3.33 -0.49
N TRP A 316 5.17 3.08 -1.78
CA TRP A 316 5.90 1.95 -2.29
C TRP A 316 6.98 2.45 -3.25
N GLN A 317 8.25 2.29 -2.87
CA GLN A 317 9.38 2.48 -3.77
C GLN A 317 9.46 1.31 -4.76
N LEU A 318 9.14 1.63 -6.01
CA LEU A 318 8.92 0.69 -7.11
C LEU A 318 10.22 0.22 -7.75
N CYS A 319 11.22 1.10 -7.75
CA CYS A 319 12.52 0.89 -8.34
C CYS A 319 13.50 1.97 -7.86
N PRO A 320 14.79 1.62 -7.74
CA PRO A 320 15.86 2.59 -7.50
C PRO A 320 16.49 3.12 -8.79
N ASP A 321 16.24 2.44 -9.92
CA ASP A 321 16.87 2.67 -11.22
C ASP A 321 15.94 3.40 -12.23
N GLY A 322 15.03 4.23 -11.72
CA GLY A 322 14.15 5.05 -12.53
C GLY A 322 14.87 6.15 -13.30
N ARG A 323 14.17 6.76 -14.25
CA ARG A 323 14.63 7.97 -14.96
C ARG A 323 13.62 9.09 -14.82
N VAL A 324 14.15 10.28 -14.53
CA VAL A 324 13.36 11.50 -14.36
C VAL A 324 13.98 12.59 -15.22
N ALA A 325 13.19 13.15 -16.14
CA ALA A 325 13.62 14.30 -16.91
C ALA A 325 14.02 15.44 -15.96
N GLY A 326 15.18 16.07 -16.18
CA GLY A 326 15.71 17.10 -15.29
C GLY A 326 16.63 16.61 -14.17
N ILE A 327 16.75 15.30 -13.94
CA ILE A 327 17.73 14.71 -13.02
C ILE A 327 18.71 13.83 -13.81
N HIS A 328 19.99 13.98 -13.55
CA HIS A 328 21.01 13.13 -14.16
C HIS A 328 21.18 11.85 -13.34
N GLY A 329 21.18 10.70 -14.02
CA GLY A 329 21.39 9.41 -13.35
C GLY A 329 20.08 8.72 -12.97
N GLU A 330 20.17 7.84 -11.99
CA GLU A 330 19.08 6.99 -11.52
C GLU A 330 18.36 7.66 -10.36
N VAL A 331 17.05 7.46 -10.31
CA VAL A 331 16.17 8.08 -9.32
C VAL A 331 15.22 7.03 -8.78
N ASP A 332 15.11 7.02 -7.46
CA ASP A 332 14.13 6.22 -6.74
C ASP A 332 12.71 6.71 -7.06
N ILE A 333 11.86 5.81 -7.58
CA ILE A 333 10.49 6.12 -7.96
C ILE A 333 9.52 5.49 -6.97
N ASN A 334 8.60 6.32 -6.47
CA ASN A 334 7.64 5.94 -5.45
C ASN A 334 6.22 6.11 -5.95
N VAL A 335 5.31 5.27 -5.48
CA VAL A 335 3.87 5.45 -5.64
C VAL A 335 3.20 5.54 -4.28
N PHE A 336 2.27 6.47 -4.13
CA PHE A 336 1.40 6.55 -2.96
C PHE A 336 0.31 5.46 -3.03
N ASN A 337 -0.01 4.88 -1.88
CA ASN A 337 -1.04 3.85 -1.76
C ASN A 337 -2.43 4.47 -1.71
N GLY A 338 -2.91 4.93 -2.86
CA GLY A 338 -4.23 5.54 -3.05
C GLY A 338 -4.29 6.35 -4.34
N TYR A 339 -5.48 6.87 -4.64
CA TYR A 339 -5.70 7.81 -5.74
C TYR A 339 -5.83 9.23 -5.20
N ASP A 340 -6.25 10.19 -6.04
CA ASP A 340 -6.18 11.61 -5.71
C ASP A 340 -6.97 11.96 -4.44
N ASP A 341 -8.16 11.41 -4.24
CA ASP A 341 -8.98 11.60 -3.03
C ASP A 341 -8.23 11.25 -1.73
N ALA A 342 -7.63 10.06 -1.68
CA ALA A 342 -6.83 9.58 -0.57
C ALA A 342 -5.57 10.44 -0.39
N PHE A 343 -4.97 10.89 -1.49
CA PHE A 343 -3.80 11.76 -1.45
C PHE A 343 -4.13 13.16 -0.93
N GLN A 344 -5.22 13.79 -1.36
CA GLN A 344 -5.67 15.08 -0.83
C GLN A 344 -6.02 14.97 0.66
N SER A 345 -6.67 13.87 1.07
CA SER A 345 -6.91 13.58 2.49
C SER A 345 -5.59 13.46 3.27
N PHE A 346 -4.60 12.78 2.70
CA PHE A 346 -3.26 12.70 3.30
C PHE A 346 -2.60 14.08 3.42
N VAL A 347 -2.61 14.88 2.36
CA VAL A 347 -2.08 16.26 2.32
C VAL A 347 -2.74 17.16 3.36
N LYS A 348 -4.04 16.99 3.61
CA LYS A 348 -4.78 17.81 4.59
C LYS A 348 -4.54 17.35 6.04
N ASN A 349 -4.51 16.03 6.26
CA ASN A 349 -4.65 15.47 7.60
C ASN A 349 -3.31 14.99 8.18
N LYS A 350 -2.37 14.57 7.33
CA LYS A 350 -1.11 13.90 7.71
C LYS A 350 0.10 14.78 7.40
N THR A 351 0.17 15.93 8.05
CA THR A 351 1.29 16.87 7.94
C THR A 351 1.77 17.28 9.31
N VAL A 352 3.01 17.77 9.35
CA VAL A 352 3.58 18.50 10.50
C VAL A 352 2.61 19.59 10.95
N LYS A 353 2.44 19.74 12.26
CA LYS A 353 1.43 20.61 12.89
C LYS A 353 1.96 21.97 13.28
#